data_AF-V7FHP7-F1
#
_entry.id   AF-V7FHP7-F1
#
_cell.length_a   1.000
_cell.length_b   1.000
_cell.length_c   1.000
_cell.angle_alpha   90.00
_cell.angle_beta   90.00
_cell.angle_gamma   90.00
#
_symmetry.space_group_name_H-M   'P 1'
#
loop_
_entity.id
_entity.type
_entity.pdbx_description
1 polymer ?
#
loop_
_entity_poly.entity_id
_entity_poly.type
_entity_poly.pdbx_seq_one_letter_code
_entity_poly.pdbx_strand_id
1 'polypeptide(L)'
;MKLGEGVEAAIHCAAMLAGVDGAATMPGAAMAEAFGLSPSYLLKHLNMLTVSGILESVPGPSGGYRLARPAERITLLDIVLAVEGREPAFRCAEIRQRGPARLDASVYVKPCGIKVAMLKAERAYRAALADARLSDIVAEYTADADPRSVAANCAFVERHQRPQKSSSTKQA
;
A
#
# COMPACT_ATOMS: atom_id res chain seq x y z
N MET A 1 12.41 -8.10 -9.11
CA MET A 1 11.74 -6.90 -8.54
C MET A 1 11.93 -6.97 -7.04
N LYS A 2 12.49 -5.93 -6.44
CA LYS A 2 12.73 -5.87 -5.00
C LYS A 2 11.81 -4.76 -4.47
N LEU A 3 10.85 -5.13 -3.64
CA LEU A 3 10.04 -4.15 -2.92
C LEU A 3 10.85 -3.64 -1.73
N GLY A 4 10.70 -2.36 -1.39
CA GLY A 4 11.27 -1.82 -0.17
C GLY A 4 10.52 -2.29 1.07
N GLU A 5 11.19 -2.26 2.22
CA GLU A 5 10.59 -2.49 3.56
C GLU A 5 9.44 -1.52 3.86
N GLY A 6 9.35 -0.41 3.11
CA GLY A 6 8.24 0.53 3.21
C GLY A 6 6.89 -0.04 2.79
N VAL A 7 6.88 -0.98 1.86
CA VAL A 7 5.64 -1.65 1.42
C VAL A 7 5.07 -2.48 2.55
N GLU A 8 5.92 -3.24 3.25
CA GLU A 8 5.53 -4.05 4.41
C GLU A 8 4.94 -3.16 5.51
N ALA A 9 5.65 -2.09 5.89
CA ALA A 9 5.16 -1.14 6.89
C ALA A 9 3.81 -0.51 6.51
N ALA A 10 3.64 -0.16 5.23
CA ALA A 10 2.40 0.43 4.71
C ALA A 10 1.24 -0.57 4.74
N ILE A 11 1.45 -1.83 4.34
CA ILE A 11 0.43 -2.88 4.37
C ILE A 11 0.01 -3.16 5.82
N HIS A 12 0.97 -3.32 6.73
CA HIS A 12 0.68 -3.56 8.15
C HIS A 12 -0.12 -2.42 8.79
N CYS A 13 0.21 -1.17 8.49
CA CYS A 13 -0.56 -0.03 8.99
C CYS A 13 -1.97 0.03 8.39
N ALA A 14 -2.11 -0.22 7.08
CA ALA A 14 -3.43 -0.27 6.46
C ALA A 14 -4.29 -1.39 7.06
N ALA A 15 -3.72 -2.58 7.28
CA ALA A 15 -4.40 -3.71 7.90
C ALA A 15 -4.82 -3.42 9.35
N MET A 16 -3.95 -2.80 10.14
CA MET A 16 -4.31 -2.35 11.49
C MET A 16 -5.46 -1.34 11.47
N LEU A 17 -5.45 -0.39 10.53
CA LEU A 17 -6.50 0.61 10.37
C LEU A 17 -7.84 0.02 9.91
N ALA A 18 -7.85 -1.17 9.32
CA ALA A 18 -9.08 -1.88 8.99
C ALA A 18 -9.84 -2.38 10.24
N GLY A 19 -9.15 -2.53 11.38
CA GLY A 19 -9.75 -2.89 12.67
C GLY A 19 -10.12 -1.69 13.54
N VAL A 20 -10.01 -0.45 13.03
CA VAL A 20 -10.38 0.77 13.77
C VAL A 20 -11.87 1.04 13.61
N ASP A 21 -12.53 1.39 14.72
CA ASP A 21 -13.99 1.52 14.75
C ASP A 21 -14.49 2.77 14.03
N GLY A 22 -15.37 2.58 13.04
CA GLY A 22 -16.16 3.64 12.42
C GLY A 22 -15.34 4.86 11.98
N ALA A 23 -15.56 6.00 12.64
CA ALA A 23 -14.87 7.26 12.33
C ALA A 23 -13.62 7.52 13.18
N ALA A 24 -13.22 6.59 14.05
CA ALA A 24 -12.05 6.74 14.89
C ALA A 24 -10.75 6.79 14.05
N THR A 25 -9.68 7.28 14.66
CA THR A 25 -8.36 7.38 14.03
C THR A 25 -7.27 6.84 14.92
N MET A 26 -6.20 6.33 14.34
CA MET A 26 -4.99 5.91 15.06
C MET A 26 -3.85 6.91 14.90
N PRO A 27 -3.17 7.32 15.98
CA PRO A 27 -1.98 8.16 15.89
C PRO A 27 -0.85 7.45 15.13
N GLY A 28 -0.16 8.16 14.24
CA GLY A 28 1.00 7.60 13.53
C GLY A 28 2.11 7.11 14.48
N ALA A 29 2.30 7.78 15.61
CA ALA A 29 3.25 7.36 16.64
C ALA A 29 2.86 6.03 17.30
N ALA A 30 1.57 5.77 17.52
CA ALA A 30 1.09 4.50 18.08
C ALA A 30 1.27 3.35 17.08
N MET A 31 1.02 3.59 15.78
CA MET A 31 1.31 2.59 14.75
C MET A 31 2.82 2.29 14.64
N ALA A 32 3.66 3.32 14.80
CA ALA A 32 5.11 3.13 14.81
C ALA A 32 5.56 2.29 16.01
N GLU A 33 5.02 2.58 17.20
CA GLU A 33 5.26 1.78 18.42
C GLU A 33 4.85 0.31 18.23
N ALA A 34 3.66 0.07 17.69
CA ALA A 34 3.13 -1.29 17.50
C ALA A 34 4.05 -2.21 16.69
N PHE A 35 4.77 -1.63 15.72
CA PHE A 35 5.66 -2.36 14.82
C PHE A 35 7.14 -2.14 15.13
N GLY A 36 7.49 -1.47 16.23
CA GLY A 36 8.88 -1.20 16.61
C GLY A 36 9.63 -0.32 15.60
N LEU A 37 8.92 0.56 14.89
CA LEU A 37 9.46 1.45 13.86
C LEU A 37 9.67 2.86 14.40
N SER A 38 10.57 3.63 13.77
CA SER A 38 10.69 5.05 14.11
C SER A 38 9.49 5.85 13.57
N PRO A 39 8.95 6.83 14.32
CA PRO A 39 7.83 7.63 13.85
C PRO A 39 8.13 8.39 12.55
N SER A 40 9.37 8.88 12.37
CA SER A 40 9.79 9.60 11.17
C SER A 40 9.84 8.70 9.94
N TYR A 41 10.30 7.45 10.08
CA TYR A 41 10.27 6.45 9.02
C TYR A 41 8.84 6.15 8.59
N LEU A 42 7.97 5.84 9.57
CA LEU A 42 6.61 5.44 9.25
C LEU A 42 5.79 6.59 8.66
N LEU A 43 6.00 7.83 9.14
CA LEU A 43 5.31 9.02 8.64
C LEU A 43 5.49 9.22 7.14
N LYS A 44 6.67 8.85 6.58
CA LYS A 44 6.90 8.88 5.13
C LYS A 44 5.86 8.03 4.39
N HIS A 45 5.66 6.79 4.83
CA HIS A 45 4.76 5.84 4.16
C HIS A 45 3.29 6.20 4.39
N LEU A 46 2.92 6.64 5.61
CA LEU A 46 1.57 7.14 5.89
C LEU A 46 1.21 8.34 5.02
N ASN A 47 2.16 9.24 4.76
CA ASN A 47 1.97 10.36 3.83
C ASN A 47 1.74 9.86 2.39
N MET A 48 2.49 8.86 1.92
CA MET A 48 2.31 8.29 0.57
C MET A 48 0.92 7.62 0.43
N LEU A 49 0.45 6.92 1.47
CA LEU A 49 -0.89 6.35 1.48
C LEU A 49 -2.00 7.42 1.56
N THR A 50 -1.73 8.54 2.24
CA THR A 50 -2.68 9.66 2.32
C THR A 50 -2.80 10.38 0.97
N VAL A 51 -1.67 10.67 0.31
CA VAL A 51 -1.65 11.32 -1.01
C VAL A 51 -2.33 10.44 -2.08
N SER A 52 -2.24 9.12 -1.95
CA SER A 52 -2.91 8.17 -2.86
C SER A 52 -4.39 7.90 -2.52
N GLY A 53 -4.94 8.52 -1.47
CA GLY A 53 -6.32 8.33 -1.06
C GLY A 53 -6.63 6.94 -0.49
N ILE A 54 -5.62 6.22 -0.01
CA ILE A 54 -5.80 4.97 0.74
C ILE A 54 -6.10 5.30 2.20
N LEU A 55 -5.38 6.26 2.76
CA LEU A 55 -5.61 6.79 4.09
C LEU A 55 -6.13 8.22 4.03
N GLU A 56 -6.75 8.65 5.11
CA GLU A 56 -6.99 10.05 5.41
C GLU A 56 -6.38 10.41 6.76
N SER A 57 -5.85 11.63 6.86
CA SER A 57 -5.23 12.17 8.06
C SER A 57 -6.12 13.26 8.67
N VAL A 58 -6.48 13.09 9.94
CA VAL A 58 -7.16 14.12 10.74
C VAL A 58 -6.11 14.91 11.51
N PRO A 59 -6.02 16.24 11.33
CA PRO A 59 -5.07 17.06 12.06
C PRO A 59 -5.50 17.33 13.51
N GLY A 60 -4.56 17.78 14.32
CA GLY A 60 -4.78 18.24 15.70
C GLY A 60 -4.44 17.20 16.77
N PRO A 61 -4.51 17.58 18.07
CA PRO A 61 -4.03 16.74 19.18
C PRO A 61 -4.74 15.38 19.30
N SER A 62 -6.03 15.33 18.97
CA SER A 62 -6.85 14.12 18.95
C SER A 62 -6.94 13.47 17.57
N GLY A 63 -6.18 13.96 16.59
CA GLY A 63 -6.15 13.43 15.24
C GLY A 63 -5.38 12.12 15.09
N GLY A 64 -5.16 11.73 13.85
CA GLY A 64 -4.54 10.46 13.46
C GLY A 64 -4.93 10.06 12.04
N TYR A 65 -4.72 8.80 11.71
CA TYR A 65 -5.02 8.22 10.40
C TYR A 65 -6.20 7.25 10.49
N ARG A 66 -6.96 7.12 9.40
CA ARG A 66 -7.92 6.04 9.17
C ARG A 66 -7.95 5.69 7.68
N LEU A 67 -8.58 4.56 7.33
CA LEU A 67 -8.81 4.22 5.93
C LEU A 67 -9.74 5.27 5.29
N ALA A 68 -9.36 5.80 4.13
CA ALA A 68 -10.19 6.76 3.38
C ALA A 68 -11.34 6.09 2.60
N ARG A 69 -11.28 4.77 2.46
CA ARG A 69 -12.31 3.94 1.82
C ARG A 69 -12.35 2.55 2.48
N PRO A 70 -13.47 1.81 2.38
CA PRO A 70 -13.59 0.49 2.98
C PRO A 70 -12.48 -0.48 2.54
N ALA A 71 -12.06 -1.38 3.44
CA ALA A 71 -10.96 -2.33 3.21
C ALA A 71 -11.22 -3.24 2.00
N GLU A 72 -12.48 -3.54 1.69
CA GLU A 72 -12.89 -4.32 0.52
C GLU A 72 -12.56 -3.60 -0.78
N ARG A 73 -12.39 -2.27 -0.76
CA ARG A 73 -12.02 -1.49 -1.94
C ARG A 73 -10.53 -1.22 -2.04
N ILE A 74 -9.71 -1.70 -1.10
CA ILE A 74 -8.25 -1.48 -1.10
C ILE A 74 -7.57 -2.79 -1.46
N THR A 75 -6.72 -2.77 -2.48
CA THR A 75 -5.93 -3.94 -2.90
C THR A 75 -4.48 -3.79 -2.48
N LEU A 76 -3.72 -4.90 -2.40
CA LEU A 76 -2.28 -4.80 -2.23
C LEU A 76 -1.61 -4.06 -3.38
N LEU A 77 -2.16 -4.14 -4.60
CA LEU A 77 -1.66 -3.35 -5.73
C LEU A 77 -1.77 -1.85 -5.46
N ASP A 78 -2.87 -1.38 -4.88
CA ASP A 78 -3.03 0.03 -4.54
C ASP A 78 -1.92 0.50 -3.59
N ILE A 79 -1.64 -0.28 -2.54
CA ILE A 79 -0.61 0.03 -1.54
C ILE A 79 0.79 -0.03 -2.16
N VAL A 80 1.09 -1.06 -2.96
CA VAL A 80 2.37 -1.19 -3.66
C VAL A 80 2.60 -0.01 -4.61
N LEU A 81 1.60 0.37 -5.40
CA LEU A 81 1.71 1.51 -6.32
C LEU A 81 1.84 2.85 -5.59
N ALA A 82 1.24 2.99 -4.41
CA ALA A 82 1.37 4.18 -3.57
C ALA A 82 2.80 4.34 -3.02
N VAL A 83 3.46 3.24 -2.66
CA VAL A 83 4.79 3.24 -2.04
C VAL A 83 5.93 3.17 -3.07
N GLU A 84 5.86 2.28 -4.05
CA GLU A 84 6.93 2.05 -5.04
C GLU A 84 6.75 2.88 -6.32
N GLY A 85 5.55 3.43 -6.53
CA GLY A 85 5.19 4.13 -7.76
C GLY A 85 4.67 3.21 -8.87
N ARG A 86 4.36 3.81 -10.02
CA ARG A 86 3.65 3.14 -11.12
C ARG A 86 4.55 2.62 -12.23
N GLU A 87 5.82 2.99 -12.20
CA GLU A 87 6.78 2.66 -13.24
C GLU A 87 7.03 1.15 -13.32
N PRO A 88 7.32 0.61 -14.51
CA PRO A 88 7.57 -0.82 -14.65
C PRO A 88 8.91 -1.21 -14.04
N ALA A 89 8.98 -2.43 -13.51
CA ALA A 89 10.22 -3.00 -12.99
C ALA A 89 11.26 -3.19 -14.11
N PHE A 90 10.82 -3.41 -15.35
CA PHE A 90 11.68 -3.55 -16.51
C PHE A 90 11.47 -2.42 -17.52
N ARG A 91 12.56 -1.71 -17.85
CA ARG A 91 12.60 -0.69 -18.91
C ARG A 91 13.50 -1.15 -20.05
N CYS A 92 12.91 -1.36 -21.21
CA CYS A 92 13.69 -1.65 -22.41
C CYS A 92 14.36 -0.38 -22.92
N ALA A 93 15.69 -0.37 -22.95
CA ALA A 93 16.48 0.73 -23.50
C ALA A 93 16.80 0.56 -25.01
N GLU A 94 16.13 -0.38 -25.69
CA GLU A 94 16.34 -0.75 -27.10
C GLU A 94 17.83 -0.98 -27.45
N ILE A 95 18.58 -1.65 -26.57
CA ILE A 95 20.02 -1.90 -26.76
C ILE A 95 20.33 -2.72 -28.03
N ARG A 96 19.35 -3.42 -28.59
CA ARG A 96 19.45 -4.12 -29.88
C ARG A 96 19.65 -3.18 -31.08
N GLN A 97 19.34 -1.89 -30.92
CA GLN A 97 19.53 -0.85 -31.93
C GLN A 97 20.86 -0.09 -31.72
N ARG A 98 21.71 -0.58 -30.81
CA ARG A 98 23.00 0.02 -30.48
C ARG A 98 24.15 -0.86 -30.96
N GLY A 99 25.36 -0.33 -30.92
CA GLY A 99 26.58 -1.08 -31.21
C GLY A 99 26.93 -1.18 -32.71
N PRO A 100 27.94 -1.98 -33.04
CA PRO A 100 28.50 -2.06 -34.40
C PRO A 100 27.58 -2.73 -35.41
N ALA A 101 26.66 -3.59 -34.94
CA ALA A 101 25.69 -4.31 -35.78
C ALA A 101 24.31 -3.63 -35.82
N ARG A 102 24.21 -2.34 -35.51
CA ARG A 102 22.94 -1.61 -35.56
C ARG A 102 22.44 -1.50 -37.00
N LEU A 103 21.14 -1.67 -37.18
CA LEU A 103 20.44 -1.41 -38.43
C LEU A 103 19.55 -0.18 -38.29
N ASP A 104 18.96 0.27 -39.40
CA ASP A 104 17.95 1.32 -39.38
C ASP A 104 16.73 0.93 -38.52
N ALA A 105 16.10 1.92 -37.89
CA ALA A 105 14.97 1.72 -36.99
C ALA A 105 13.79 0.99 -37.68
N SER A 106 13.61 1.19 -39.00
CA SER A 106 12.55 0.56 -39.80
C SER A 106 12.60 -0.97 -39.79
N VAL A 107 13.77 -1.57 -39.56
CA VAL A 107 13.92 -3.03 -39.49
C VAL A 107 13.24 -3.60 -38.23
N TYR A 108 13.13 -2.81 -37.17
CA TYR A 108 12.63 -3.23 -35.87
C TYR A 108 11.11 -2.99 -35.72
N VAL A 109 10.33 -3.44 -36.71
CA VAL A 109 8.86 -3.20 -36.82
C VAL A 109 8.08 -3.63 -35.57
N LYS A 110 8.50 -4.70 -34.90
CA LYS A 110 7.86 -5.21 -33.67
C LYS A 110 8.64 -4.81 -32.42
N PRO A 111 7.95 -4.62 -31.28
CA PRO A 111 8.62 -4.46 -29.98
C PRO A 111 9.59 -5.61 -29.73
N CYS A 112 10.71 -5.32 -29.04
CA CYS A 112 11.67 -6.33 -28.63
C CYS A 112 10.96 -7.49 -27.88
N GLY A 113 11.17 -8.74 -28.30
CA GLY A 113 10.54 -9.91 -27.67
C GLY A 113 10.84 -10.03 -26.17
N ILE A 114 12.04 -9.63 -25.76
CA ILE A 114 12.44 -9.57 -24.34
C ILE A 114 11.57 -8.56 -23.59
N LYS A 115 11.36 -7.35 -24.14
CA LYS A 115 10.46 -6.34 -23.56
C LYS A 115 9.06 -6.91 -23.36
N VAL A 116 8.53 -7.59 -24.37
CA VAL A 116 7.19 -8.18 -24.32
C VAL A 116 7.09 -9.23 -23.22
N ALA A 117 8.06 -10.15 -23.14
CA ALA A 117 8.08 -11.21 -22.12
C ALA A 117 8.18 -10.63 -20.70
N MET A 118 9.07 -9.65 -20.47
CA MET A 118 9.25 -9.02 -19.17
C MET A 118 8.00 -8.27 -18.72
N LEU A 119 7.36 -7.49 -19.61
CA LEU A 119 6.12 -6.77 -19.28
C LEU A 119 4.92 -7.71 -19.10
N LYS A 120 4.91 -8.88 -19.76
CA LYS A 120 3.91 -9.93 -19.52
C LYS A 120 4.03 -10.49 -18.10
N ALA A 121 5.25 -10.78 -17.65
CA ALA A 121 5.50 -11.27 -16.29
C ALA A 121 5.09 -10.24 -15.24
N GLU A 122 5.43 -8.96 -15.45
CA GLU A 122 5.03 -7.89 -14.55
C GLU A 122 3.50 -7.72 -14.49
N ARG A 123 2.80 -7.85 -15.62
CA ARG A 123 1.33 -7.81 -15.64
C ARG A 123 0.72 -8.92 -14.79
N ALA A 124 1.26 -10.13 -14.87
CA ALA A 124 0.78 -11.25 -14.06
C ALA A 124 0.98 -10.99 -12.56
N TYR A 125 2.14 -10.46 -12.19
CA TYR A 125 2.41 -10.05 -10.80
C TYR A 125 1.43 -8.98 -10.31
N ARG A 126 1.23 -7.91 -11.09
CA ARG A 126 0.30 -6.83 -10.72
C ARG A 126 -1.15 -7.32 -10.64
N ALA A 127 -1.55 -8.25 -11.50
CA ALA A 127 -2.89 -8.86 -11.44
C ALA A 127 -3.10 -9.61 -10.13
N ALA A 128 -2.13 -10.42 -9.70
CA ALA A 128 -2.21 -11.13 -8.43
C ALA A 128 -2.36 -10.17 -7.22
N LEU A 129 -1.63 -9.05 -7.23
CA LEU A 129 -1.79 -8.02 -6.20
C LEU A 129 -3.12 -7.26 -6.26
N ALA A 130 -3.70 -7.13 -7.45
CA ALA A 130 -4.99 -6.45 -7.64
C ALA A 130 -6.16 -7.32 -7.14
N ASP A 131 -6.00 -8.64 -7.18
CA ASP A 131 -7.01 -9.57 -6.68
C ASP A 131 -6.97 -9.71 -5.14
N ALA A 132 -5.82 -9.45 -4.51
CA ALA A 132 -5.65 -9.51 -3.05
C ALA A 132 -6.20 -8.24 -2.37
N ARG A 133 -7.40 -8.32 -1.78
CA ARG A 133 -8.03 -7.22 -1.03
C ARG A 133 -7.56 -7.20 0.42
N LEU A 134 -7.47 -6.00 0.98
CA LEU A 134 -7.09 -5.79 2.37
C LEU A 134 -8.10 -6.44 3.34
N SER A 135 -9.39 -6.39 3.03
CA SER A 135 -10.44 -7.07 3.81
C SER A 135 -10.20 -8.56 3.95
N ASP A 136 -9.82 -9.21 2.85
CA ASP A 136 -9.69 -10.67 2.77
C ASP A 136 -8.50 -11.10 3.63
N ILE A 137 -7.39 -10.37 3.53
CA ILE A 137 -6.18 -10.59 4.36
C ILE A 137 -6.48 -10.43 5.85
N VAL A 138 -7.24 -9.40 6.25
CA VAL A 138 -7.59 -9.17 7.66
C VAL A 138 -8.57 -10.23 8.17
N ALA A 139 -9.53 -10.66 7.34
CA ALA A 139 -10.47 -11.71 7.68
C ALA A 139 -9.78 -13.07 7.85
N GLU A 140 -8.89 -13.45 6.91
CA GLU A 140 -8.06 -14.65 6.99
C GLU A 140 -7.18 -14.63 8.25
N TYR A 141 -6.51 -13.50 8.54
CA TYR A 141 -5.72 -13.37 9.77
C TYR A 141 -6.57 -13.58 11.02
N THR A 142 -7.77 -13.01 11.06
CA THR A 142 -8.65 -13.12 12.23
C THR A 142 -9.21 -14.54 12.40
N ALA A 143 -9.42 -15.27 11.29
CA ALA A 143 -9.93 -16.64 11.30
C ALA A 143 -8.85 -17.67 11.65
N ASP A 144 -7.63 -17.51 11.12
CA ASP A 144 -6.63 -18.58 11.09
C ASP A 144 -5.43 -18.36 12.03
N ALA A 145 -5.19 -17.13 12.50
CA ALA A 145 -4.05 -16.84 13.37
C ALA A 145 -4.27 -17.34 14.81
N ASP A 146 -3.17 -17.42 15.58
CA ASP A 146 -3.24 -17.72 17.01
C ASP A 146 -4.14 -16.67 17.71
N PRO A 147 -5.20 -17.08 18.43
CA PRO A 147 -6.14 -16.14 19.05
C PRO A 147 -5.48 -15.16 20.02
N ARG A 148 -4.33 -15.50 20.61
CA ARG A 148 -3.57 -14.58 21.47
C ARG A 148 -2.96 -13.44 20.67
N SER A 149 -2.53 -13.70 19.44
CA SER A 149 -2.02 -12.67 18.53
C SER A 149 -3.14 -11.72 18.12
N VAL A 150 -4.29 -12.26 17.73
CA VAL A 150 -5.47 -11.47 17.35
C VAL A 150 -5.92 -10.60 18.52
N ALA A 151 -6.09 -11.20 19.71
CA ALA A 151 -6.52 -10.48 20.91
C ALA A 151 -5.55 -9.37 21.32
N ALA A 152 -4.23 -9.61 21.22
CA ALA A 152 -3.23 -8.59 21.52
C ALA A 152 -3.31 -7.39 20.56
N ASN A 153 -3.48 -7.65 19.26
CA ASN A 153 -3.63 -6.60 18.25
C ASN A 153 -4.94 -5.81 18.45
N CYS A 154 -6.07 -6.49 18.67
CA CYS A 154 -7.35 -5.82 18.95
C CYS A 154 -7.26 -4.94 20.20
N ALA A 155 -6.69 -5.45 21.30
CA ALA A 155 -6.51 -4.67 22.53
C ALA A 155 -5.59 -3.46 22.34
N PHE A 156 -4.57 -3.58 21.48
CA PHE A 156 -3.70 -2.45 21.14
C PHE A 156 -4.47 -1.37 20.38
N VAL A 157 -5.26 -1.76 19.36
CA VAL A 157 -6.08 -0.83 18.58
C VAL A 157 -7.11 -0.14 19.48
N GLU A 158 -7.83 -0.89 20.31
CA GLU A 158 -8.84 -0.36 21.23
C GLU A 158 -8.27 0.68 22.20
N ARG A 159 -7.06 0.43 22.72
CA ARG A 159 -6.37 1.35 23.64
C ARG A 159 -5.96 2.67 22.99
N HIS A 160 -5.59 2.66 21.71
CA HIS A 160 -4.95 3.80 21.05
C HIS A 160 -5.86 4.54 20.05
N GLN A 161 -6.96 3.93 19.63
CA GLN A 161 -7.89 4.57 18.73
C GLN A 161 -8.53 5.79 19.39
N ARG A 162 -8.75 6.84 18.59
CA ARG A 162 -9.28 8.12 19.03
C ARG A 162 -10.60 8.38 18.33
N PRO A 163 -11.73 8.36 19.05
CA PRO A 163 -13.03 8.68 18.49
C PRO A 163 -13.00 10.07 17.86
N GLN A 164 -13.50 10.20 16.63
CA GLN A 164 -13.69 11.49 15.99
C GLN A 164 -15.16 11.88 16.04
N LYS A 165 -15.42 13.17 16.25
CA LYS A 165 -16.76 13.72 16.03
C LYS A 165 -17.02 13.67 14.53
N SER A 166 -18.17 13.14 14.09
CA SER A 166 -18.55 13.18 12.68
C SER A 166 -18.51 14.65 12.22
N SER A 167 -17.59 15.01 11.33
CA SER A 167 -17.66 16.32 10.69
C SER A 167 -18.89 16.29 9.80
N SER A 168 -19.91 17.07 10.16
CA SER A 168 -21.00 17.40 9.24
C SER A 168 -20.35 17.97 7.99
N THR A 169 -20.42 17.25 6.88
CA THR A 169 -19.91 17.67 5.58
C THR A 169 -20.52 19.04 5.26
N LYS A 170 -19.71 20.11 5.28
CA LYS A 170 -20.07 21.32 4.55
C LYS A 170 -19.89 20.97 3.07
N GLN A 171 -20.98 20.54 2.44
CA GLN A 171 -21.13 20.65 1.00
C GLN A 171 -21.00 22.14 0.64
N ALA A 172 -20.01 22.43 -0.18
CA ALA A 172 -19.87 23.69 -0.91
C ALA A 172 -19.71 23.34 -2.39
#